data_AF-A0A928IM70-F1
#
_entry.id   AF-A0A928IM70-F1
#
_cell.length_a   1.000
_cell.length_b   1.000
_cell.length_c   1.000
_cell.angle_alpha   90.00
_cell.angle_beta   90.00
_cell.angle_gamma   90.00
#
_symmetry.space_group_name_H-M   'P 1'
#
loop_
_entity.id
_entity.type
_entity.pdbx_description
1 polymer ?
#
loop_
_entity_poly.entity_id
_entity_poly.type
_entity_poly.pdbx_seq_one_letter_code
_entity_poly.pdbx_strand_id
1 'polypeptide(L)'
;MNTIYDVCAIELARKLNSFTKVFPCSKGANEMITYLVSENTLGDFLCTAGECGFIKVSEDIDEKHIFYTLESKRERMYVLYLKSCEELKLIWENIEKLPATDTDGQSEVKVLQLGIGNYGKHTDNPMVGMGYIIKLANSHAIIVDGGYDTEGCADNLFASLERLEIARNKERFIIDAWYITHLDGDHIGILKSFFSKYSDNVAVGSFVQNFQVGDPAINEYNYKQVGDDYITLMESACPDAKVITAHPSCVFNYAGASIRILYTAEMYYSLFSRLMDGNDASLIFMLETNGRKMLFMGDGGEVSARCLYSAYGKDTLKCDVLQVPHHGLTTGHMVFKRPMSEHAYLNRIYEYASPDFAAMPMGETFNPYRDCYGNNQRKFVLENYPQDGYFIDKSRVDMGYDGINVICSPKDGGKVLTTYMMSSDREPMATVFSFGKDGVSVQFNDTLSSFLS
;
A
#
# COMPACT_ATOMS: atom_id res chain seq x y z
N MET A 1 -45.72 -14.26 -10.89
CA MET A 1 -45.29 -12.84 -10.86
C MET A 1 -43.83 -12.81 -11.25
N ASN A 2 -43.53 -12.06 -12.30
CA ASN A 2 -42.27 -12.06 -13.05
C ASN A 2 -41.09 -11.56 -12.21
N THR A 3 -40.04 -12.38 -12.06
CA THR A 3 -38.72 -11.97 -11.57
C THR A 3 -37.89 -11.50 -12.76
N ILE A 4 -38.11 -10.26 -13.18
CA ILE A 4 -37.14 -9.52 -13.97
C ILE A 4 -36.15 -8.94 -12.94
N TYR A 5 -34.85 -9.05 -13.23
CA TYR A 5 -33.69 -8.48 -12.51
C TYR A 5 -33.00 -9.36 -11.45
N ASP A 6 -32.09 -10.19 -11.97
CA ASP A 6 -30.75 -10.47 -11.42
C ASP A 6 -29.87 -10.78 -12.65
N VAL A 7 -29.59 -9.75 -13.45
CA VAL A 7 -28.77 -9.88 -14.67
C VAL A 7 -27.31 -9.76 -14.23
N CYS A 8 -26.58 -10.88 -14.27
CA CYS A 8 -25.14 -10.90 -13.97
C CYS A 8 -24.38 -9.91 -14.89
N ALA A 9 -23.26 -9.35 -14.43
CA ALA A 9 -22.37 -8.50 -15.25
C ALA A 9 -22.03 -9.13 -16.60
N ILE A 10 -22.00 -10.47 -16.69
CA ILE A 10 -21.82 -11.27 -17.91
C ILE A 10 -23.01 -11.12 -18.89
N GLU A 11 -24.25 -10.99 -18.40
CA GLU A 11 -25.41 -10.75 -19.26
C GLU A 11 -25.51 -9.27 -19.70
N LEU A 12 -25.06 -8.33 -18.87
CA LEU A 12 -24.80 -6.95 -19.32
C LEU A 12 -23.68 -6.91 -20.37
N ALA A 13 -22.60 -7.69 -20.19
CA ALA A 13 -21.49 -7.86 -21.11
C ALA A 13 -21.95 -8.27 -22.52
N ARG A 14 -22.81 -9.28 -22.57
CA ARG A 14 -23.32 -9.86 -23.82
C ARG A 14 -24.12 -8.84 -24.64
N LYS A 15 -24.74 -7.85 -23.99
CA LYS A 15 -25.46 -6.76 -24.68
C LYS A 15 -24.53 -5.73 -25.31
N LEU A 16 -23.28 -5.58 -24.85
CA LEU A 16 -22.33 -4.55 -25.29
C LEU A 16 -21.48 -4.94 -26.51
N ASN A 17 -21.60 -6.17 -27.04
CA ASN A 17 -21.01 -6.64 -28.30
C ASN A 17 -19.48 -6.41 -28.46
N SER A 18 -18.74 -6.36 -27.34
CA SER A 18 -17.33 -5.99 -27.29
C SER A 18 -16.42 -7.16 -26.88
N PHE A 19 -15.12 -7.02 -27.19
CA PHE A 19 -14.10 -7.98 -26.77
C PHE A 19 -14.11 -8.11 -25.25
N THR A 20 -14.37 -9.32 -24.75
CA THR A 20 -14.57 -9.61 -23.34
C THR A 20 -13.50 -10.58 -22.87
N LYS A 21 -12.77 -10.21 -21.82
CA LYS A 21 -11.91 -11.11 -21.07
C LYS A 21 -12.46 -11.25 -19.66
N VAL A 22 -12.56 -12.48 -19.16
CA VAL A 22 -13.09 -12.82 -17.83
C VAL A 22 -12.03 -13.62 -17.09
N PHE A 23 -11.62 -13.15 -15.91
CA PHE A 23 -10.68 -13.87 -15.05
C PHE A 23 -11.03 -13.70 -13.58
N PRO A 24 -10.80 -14.71 -12.72
CA PRO A 24 -10.97 -14.58 -11.28
C PRO A 24 -9.94 -13.58 -10.70
N CYS A 25 -10.40 -12.56 -9.97
CA CYS A 25 -9.53 -11.52 -9.40
C CYS A 25 -9.12 -11.77 -7.94
N SER A 26 -9.90 -12.51 -7.14
CA SER A 26 -9.52 -12.94 -5.78
C SER A 26 -10.43 -14.03 -5.20
N LYS A 27 -10.10 -14.58 -4.02
CA LYS A 27 -10.97 -15.52 -3.28
C LYS A 27 -12.26 -14.82 -2.84
N GLY A 28 -13.35 -15.04 -3.58
CA GLY A 28 -14.69 -14.55 -3.24
C GLY A 28 -15.11 -13.22 -3.87
N ALA A 29 -14.25 -12.55 -4.65
CA ALA A 29 -14.71 -11.56 -5.63
C ALA A 29 -14.90 -12.28 -6.97
N ASN A 30 -16.12 -12.20 -7.49
CA ASN A 30 -16.54 -12.94 -8.67
C ASN A 30 -16.09 -12.13 -9.88
N GLU A 31 -14.99 -12.58 -10.48
CA GLU A 31 -14.53 -12.29 -11.85
C GLU A 31 -14.38 -10.80 -12.24
N MET A 32 -13.21 -10.45 -12.77
CA MET A 32 -13.05 -9.20 -13.50
C MET A 32 -13.46 -9.41 -14.94
N ILE A 33 -14.30 -8.52 -15.46
CA ILE A 33 -14.58 -8.41 -16.89
C ILE A 33 -13.98 -7.13 -17.45
N THR A 34 -13.23 -7.23 -18.54
CA THR A 34 -12.59 -6.08 -19.20
C THR A 34 -13.13 -5.89 -20.62
N TYR A 35 -13.42 -4.64 -20.99
CA TYR A 35 -13.83 -4.23 -22.33
C TYR A 35 -13.09 -2.99 -22.82
N LEU A 36 -12.85 -2.91 -24.13
CA LEU A 36 -12.50 -1.66 -24.80
C LEU A 36 -13.79 -0.98 -25.26
N VAL A 37 -14.16 0.12 -24.62
CA VAL A 37 -15.43 0.81 -24.83
C VAL A 37 -15.28 2.33 -24.70
N SER A 38 -16.03 3.06 -25.53
CA SER A 38 -16.12 4.52 -25.42
C SER A 38 -16.87 4.95 -24.15
N GLU A 39 -16.69 6.19 -23.73
CA GLU A 39 -17.40 6.76 -22.56
C GLU A 39 -18.93 6.74 -22.75
N ASN A 40 -19.44 6.88 -23.97
CA ASN A 40 -20.87 6.76 -24.26
C ASN A 40 -21.42 5.38 -23.87
N THR A 41 -20.62 4.33 -24.09
CA THR A 41 -20.97 2.95 -23.77
C THR A 41 -21.03 2.71 -22.26
N LEU A 42 -20.26 3.46 -21.45
CA LEU A 42 -20.38 3.44 -20.00
C LEU A 42 -21.74 3.99 -19.54
N GLY A 43 -22.25 5.04 -20.18
CA GLY A 43 -23.57 5.59 -19.90
C GLY A 43 -24.69 4.56 -20.11
N ASP A 44 -24.66 3.84 -21.23
CA ASP A 44 -25.61 2.77 -21.54
C ASP A 44 -25.53 1.61 -20.53
N PHE A 45 -24.31 1.26 -20.11
CA PHE A 45 -24.06 0.26 -19.08
C PHE A 45 -24.69 0.67 -17.74
N LEU A 46 -24.45 1.89 -17.27
CA LEU A 46 -24.98 2.38 -16.00
C LEU A 46 -26.51 2.46 -16.00
N CYS A 47 -27.10 2.86 -17.13
CA CYS A 47 -28.56 2.83 -17.30
C CYS A 47 -29.10 1.40 -17.14
N THR A 48 -28.48 0.44 -17.83
CA THR A 48 -28.85 -0.98 -17.75
C THR A 48 -28.65 -1.54 -16.34
N ALA A 49 -27.56 -1.18 -15.64
CA ALA A 49 -27.32 -1.60 -14.26
C ALA A 49 -28.41 -1.06 -13.31
N GLY A 50 -28.84 0.19 -13.51
CA GLY A 50 -29.96 0.80 -12.79
C GLY A 50 -31.28 0.08 -13.03
N GLU A 51 -31.58 -0.31 -14.28
CA GLU A 51 -32.74 -1.17 -14.59
C GLU A 51 -32.66 -2.50 -13.84
N CYS A 52 -31.46 -3.03 -13.66
CA CYS A 52 -31.20 -4.28 -12.92
C CYS A 52 -31.21 -4.14 -11.39
N GLY A 53 -31.57 -2.98 -10.85
CA GLY A 53 -31.73 -2.76 -9.41
C GLY A 53 -30.42 -2.43 -8.68
N PHE A 54 -29.34 -2.15 -9.41
CA PHE A 54 -28.15 -1.55 -8.83
C PHE A 54 -28.35 -0.04 -8.62
N ILE A 55 -27.93 0.46 -7.46
CA ILE A 55 -27.87 1.88 -7.15
C ILE A 55 -26.42 2.32 -7.00
N LYS A 56 -26.09 3.52 -7.49
CA LYS A 56 -24.76 4.09 -7.27
C LYS A 56 -24.63 4.57 -5.83
N VAL A 57 -23.65 4.04 -5.10
CA VAL A 57 -23.39 4.38 -3.69
C VAL A 57 -22.12 5.20 -3.50
N SER A 58 -21.18 5.14 -4.45
CA SER A 58 -19.97 5.96 -4.46
C SER A 58 -19.55 6.29 -5.89
N GLU A 59 -18.91 7.44 -6.06
CA GLU A 59 -18.27 7.87 -7.31
C GLU A 59 -16.96 8.60 -7.05
N ASP A 60 -16.04 8.43 -8.00
CA ASP A 60 -14.73 9.06 -8.03
C ASP A 60 -14.40 9.34 -9.49
N ILE A 61 -14.48 10.62 -9.85
CA ILE A 61 -14.44 11.08 -11.23
C ILE A 61 -13.33 12.11 -11.34
N ASP A 62 -12.41 11.87 -12.26
CA ASP A 62 -11.30 12.74 -12.59
C ASP A 62 -11.25 12.92 -14.12
N GLU A 63 -10.36 13.78 -14.60
CA GLU A 63 -10.09 13.98 -16.03
C GLU A 63 -9.58 12.69 -16.71
N LYS A 64 -9.00 11.76 -15.93
CA LYS A 64 -8.38 10.51 -16.43
C LYS A 64 -9.17 9.23 -16.14
N HIS A 65 -10.08 9.23 -15.17
CA HIS A 65 -10.85 8.03 -14.81
C HIS A 65 -12.29 8.34 -14.41
N ILE A 66 -13.13 7.30 -14.44
CA ILE A 66 -14.47 7.30 -13.87
C ILE A 66 -14.63 6.00 -13.09
N PHE A 67 -14.69 6.10 -11.77
CA PHE A 67 -14.90 4.96 -10.89
C PHE A 67 -16.25 5.08 -10.19
N TYR A 68 -17.00 3.99 -10.19
CA TYR A 68 -18.26 3.88 -9.46
C TYR A 68 -18.28 2.63 -8.60
N THR A 69 -18.92 2.76 -7.43
CA THR A 69 -19.40 1.62 -6.68
C THR A 69 -20.92 1.58 -6.80
N LEU A 70 -21.44 0.47 -7.31
CA LEU A 70 -22.85 0.19 -7.43
C LEU A 70 -23.24 -0.94 -6.46
N GLU A 71 -24.42 -0.87 -5.85
CA GLU A 71 -24.92 -1.91 -4.94
C GLU A 71 -26.34 -2.33 -5.30
N SER A 72 -26.60 -3.62 -5.23
CA SER A 72 -27.93 -4.22 -5.20
C SER A 72 -28.24 -4.67 -3.76
N LYS A 73 -29.32 -5.43 -3.57
CA LYS A 73 -29.66 -6.00 -2.25
C LYS A 73 -28.64 -7.01 -1.72
N ARG A 74 -27.80 -7.58 -2.58
CA ARG A 74 -26.89 -8.69 -2.24
C ARG A 74 -25.48 -8.47 -2.74
N GLU A 75 -25.33 -7.75 -3.84
CA GLU A 75 -24.08 -7.63 -4.57
C GLU A 75 -23.59 -6.18 -4.59
N ARG A 76 -22.29 -6.02 -4.64
CA ARG A 76 -21.60 -4.78 -4.97
C ARG A 76 -20.85 -4.97 -6.27
N MET A 77 -20.83 -3.94 -7.10
CA MET A 77 -20.10 -3.88 -8.35
C MET A 77 -19.21 -2.64 -8.38
N TYR A 78 -17.91 -2.85 -8.60
CA TYR A 78 -16.94 -1.81 -8.87
C TYR A 78 -16.81 -1.64 -10.38
N VAL A 79 -17.05 -0.42 -10.84
CA VAL A 79 -17.00 -0.03 -12.25
C VAL A 79 -15.79 0.88 -12.43
N LEU A 80 -14.77 0.41 -13.12
CA LEU A 80 -13.53 1.16 -13.33
C LEU A 80 -13.39 1.53 -14.80
N TYR A 81 -13.47 2.81 -15.13
CA TYR A 81 -13.23 3.29 -16.48
C TYR A 81 -11.97 4.14 -16.54
N LEU A 82 -10.99 3.73 -17.34
CA LEU A 82 -9.77 4.48 -17.61
C LEU A 82 -9.89 5.17 -18.97
N LYS A 83 -9.97 6.49 -18.97
CA LYS A 83 -10.16 7.30 -20.19
C LYS A 83 -8.96 7.21 -21.14
N SER A 84 -7.75 7.11 -20.60
CA SER A 84 -6.50 7.07 -21.39
C SER A 84 -6.42 5.88 -22.35
N CYS A 85 -7.09 4.77 -22.03
CA CYS A 85 -7.11 3.55 -22.83
C CYS A 85 -8.51 3.10 -23.23
N GLU A 86 -9.53 3.94 -23.00
CA GLU A 86 -10.94 3.64 -23.26
C GLU A 86 -11.35 2.25 -22.74
N GLU A 87 -10.97 1.95 -21.50
CA GLU A 87 -11.14 0.61 -20.95
C GLU A 87 -12.09 0.61 -19.74
N LEU A 88 -13.10 -0.25 -19.79
CA LEU A 88 -14.05 -0.51 -18.72
C LEU A 88 -13.75 -1.84 -18.04
N LYS A 89 -13.67 -1.83 -16.72
CA LYS A 89 -13.60 -3.03 -15.89
C LYS A 89 -14.75 -3.10 -14.93
N LEU A 90 -15.28 -4.31 -14.79
CA LEU A 90 -16.33 -4.63 -13.84
C LEU A 90 -15.82 -5.71 -12.90
N ILE A 91 -15.94 -5.47 -11.61
CA ILE A 91 -15.64 -6.44 -10.55
C ILE A 91 -16.86 -6.50 -9.65
N TRP A 92 -17.30 -7.67 -9.21
CA TRP A 92 -18.43 -7.76 -8.29
C TRP A 92 -18.23 -8.77 -7.16
N GLU A 93 -18.91 -8.53 -6.05
CA GLU A 93 -18.83 -9.36 -4.86
C GLU A 93 -20.09 -9.24 -3.99
N ASN A 94 -20.20 -10.07 -2.95
CA ASN A 94 -21.28 -9.95 -1.97
C ASN A 94 -21.05 -8.77 -1.01
N ILE A 95 -22.12 -8.07 -0.62
CA ILE A 95 -22.06 -6.80 0.12
C ILE A 95 -21.48 -6.90 1.55
N GLU A 96 -21.52 -8.08 2.18
CA GLU A 96 -21.26 -8.28 3.62
C GLU A 96 -19.80 -8.06 4.08
N LYS A 97 -18.87 -7.89 3.13
CA LYS A 97 -17.43 -7.95 3.40
C LYS A 97 -16.78 -6.67 3.92
N LEU A 98 -17.38 -5.50 3.81
CA LEU A 98 -16.72 -4.26 4.26
C LEU A 98 -16.66 -4.15 5.78
N PRO A 99 -15.64 -3.48 6.33
CA PRO A 99 -15.60 -3.21 7.76
C PRO A 99 -16.68 -2.17 8.11
N ALA A 100 -17.06 -2.12 9.38
CA ALA A 100 -17.90 -1.03 9.86
C ALA A 100 -17.13 0.29 9.71
N THR A 101 -17.84 1.36 9.36
CA THR A 101 -17.26 2.71 9.39
C THR A 101 -17.23 3.19 10.83
N ASP A 102 -16.04 3.58 11.30
CA ASP A 102 -15.87 4.32 12.55
C ASP A 102 -15.35 5.71 12.19
N THR A 103 -15.96 6.76 12.73
CA THR A 103 -15.52 8.15 12.55
C THR A 103 -15.27 8.86 13.87
N ASP A 104 -15.48 8.17 15.00
CA ASP A 104 -15.40 8.77 16.32
C ASP A 104 -13.96 8.73 16.83
N GLY A 105 -13.37 9.90 17.03
CA GLY A 105 -12.02 10.01 17.58
C GLY A 105 -11.68 11.46 17.94
N GLN A 106 -10.82 11.63 18.96
CA GLN A 106 -10.44 12.95 19.47
C GLN A 106 -8.92 13.18 19.48
N SER A 107 -8.13 12.11 19.31
CA SER A 107 -6.67 12.17 19.31
C SER A 107 -6.10 12.38 17.91
N GLU A 108 -4.85 12.85 17.86
CA GLU A 108 -4.10 12.94 16.62
C GLU A 108 -3.73 11.55 16.07
N VAL A 109 -3.85 11.37 14.75
CA VAL A 109 -3.37 10.17 14.06
C VAL A 109 -1.86 10.22 13.90
N LYS A 110 -1.19 9.12 14.27
CA LYS A 110 0.27 8.98 14.15
C LYS A 110 0.63 7.75 13.32
N VAL A 111 1.62 7.89 12.45
CA VAL A 111 2.17 6.77 11.68
C VAL A 111 3.59 6.48 12.17
N LEU A 112 3.78 5.31 12.74
CA LEU A 112 5.08 4.76 13.10
C LEU A 112 5.58 3.87 11.95
N GLN A 113 6.72 4.20 11.38
CA GLN A 113 7.48 3.30 10.53
C GLN A 113 8.32 2.36 11.40
N LEU A 114 8.18 1.05 11.20
CA LEU A 114 8.88 0.04 11.98
C LEU A 114 10.31 -0.16 11.47
N GLY A 115 11.29 -0.19 12.39
CA GLY A 115 12.64 -0.66 12.10
C GLY A 115 12.67 -2.19 11.99
N ILE A 116 12.59 -2.71 10.76
CA ILE A 116 12.47 -4.15 10.51
C ILE A 116 13.75 -4.63 9.81
N GLY A 117 14.69 -5.15 10.60
CA GLY A 117 15.86 -5.85 10.08
C GLY A 117 15.60 -7.36 9.93
N ASN A 118 16.31 -8.01 9.01
CA ASN A 118 16.43 -9.47 9.03
C ASN A 118 17.36 -9.90 10.20
N TYR A 119 16.81 -9.90 11.41
CA TYR A 119 17.51 -10.30 12.63
C TYR A 119 17.92 -11.78 12.54
N GLY A 120 19.18 -12.04 12.15
CA GLY A 120 19.85 -13.32 12.40
C GLY A 120 20.07 -14.29 11.22
N LYS A 121 19.66 -14.00 9.97
CA LYS A 121 19.89 -14.94 8.84
C LYS A 121 20.89 -14.48 7.77
N HIS A 122 21.19 -13.19 7.67
CA HIS A 122 22.17 -12.69 6.68
C HIS A 122 23.01 -11.56 7.29
N THR A 123 24.07 -11.90 8.03
CA THR A 123 25.05 -10.91 8.52
C THR A 123 25.82 -10.20 7.40
N ASP A 124 25.73 -10.73 6.18
CA ASP A 124 26.51 -10.28 5.02
C ASP A 124 25.66 -9.53 3.97
N ASN A 125 24.33 -9.56 4.08
CA ASN A 125 23.41 -8.79 3.23
C ASN A 125 22.16 -8.42 4.04
N PRO A 126 22.20 -7.31 4.78
CA PRO A 126 21.11 -6.91 5.66
C PRO A 126 19.92 -6.45 4.84
N MET A 127 18.92 -7.32 4.73
CA MET A 127 17.66 -6.98 4.08
C MET A 127 16.73 -6.29 5.09
N VAL A 128 16.07 -5.24 4.62
CA VAL A 128 15.13 -4.42 5.38
C VAL A 128 13.72 -4.84 4.98
N GLY A 129 12.84 -5.05 5.96
CA GLY A 129 11.43 -5.29 5.68
C GLY A 129 10.60 -4.02 5.76
N MET A 130 9.34 -4.11 5.33
CA MET A 130 8.41 -2.98 5.35
C MET A 130 7.32 -3.21 6.40
N GLY A 131 7.00 -2.17 7.16
CA GLY A 131 5.94 -2.22 8.13
C GLY A 131 5.65 -0.89 8.80
N TYR A 132 4.37 -0.62 9.05
CA TYR A 132 3.90 0.60 9.70
C TYR A 132 2.77 0.30 10.69
N ILE A 133 2.69 1.10 11.75
CA ILE A 133 1.51 1.18 12.62
C ILE A 133 0.93 2.58 12.50
N ILE A 134 -0.35 2.67 12.17
CA ILE A 134 -1.13 3.90 12.20
C ILE A 134 -1.96 3.86 13.48
N LYS A 135 -1.59 4.68 14.48
CA LYS A 135 -2.43 4.91 15.66
C LYS A 135 -3.58 5.84 15.28
N LEU A 136 -4.80 5.35 15.39
CA LEU A 136 -6.03 6.08 15.10
C LEU A 136 -6.43 7.03 16.23
N ALA A 137 -7.39 7.92 15.95
CA ALA A 137 -7.86 8.94 16.89
C ALA A 137 -8.63 8.37 18.11
N ASN A 138 -9.09 7.12 18.04
CA ASN A 138 -9.67 6.32 19.14
C ASN A 138 -8.61 5.46 19.86
N SER A 139 -7.32 5.62 19.52
CA SER A 139 -6.18 4.81 19.98
C SER A 139 -6.21 3.35 19.53
N HIS A 140 -7.04 2.95 18.57
CA HIS A 140 -6.89 1.67 17.88
C HIS A 140 -5.72 1.75 16.88
N ALA A 141 -5.33 0.60 16.32
CA ALA A 141 -4.29 0.52 15.31
C ALA A 141 -4.83 0.10 13.94
N ILE A 142 -4.23 0.66 12.89
CA ILE A 142 -4.13 -0.01 11.58
C ILE A 142 -2.68 -0.45 11.42
N ILE A 143 -2.45 -1.67 10.95
CA ILE A 143 -1.11 -2.15 10.60
C ILE A 143 -1.00 -2.23 9.07
N VAL A 144 0.12 -1.82 8.52
CA VAL A 144 0.45 -1.98 7.09
C VAL A 144 1.70 -2.85 7.01
N ASP A 145 1.60 -4.01 6.36
CA ASP A 145 2.65 -5.03 6.31
C ASP A 145 3.18 -5.38 7.72
N GLY A 146 4.48 -5.54 7.92
CA GLY A 146 5.05 -5.75 9.26
C GLY A 146 6.34 -6.54 9.27
N GLY A 147 6.85 -6.98 8.12
CA GLY A 147 8.21 -7.46 8.00
C GLY A 147 8.37 -8.94 7.72
N TYR A 148 9.59 -9.42 8.01
CA TYR A 148 9.97 -10.82 7.87
C TYR A 148 9.31 -11.75 8.89
N ASP A 149 9.25 -13.03 8.53
CA ASP A 149 8.94 -14.14 9.46
C ASP A 149 10.09 -14.39 10.44
N THR A 150 10.25 -13.49 11.42
CA THR A 150 11.23 -13.60 12.50
C THR A 150 10.65 -13.14 13.83
N GLU A 151 11.13 -13.74 14.93
CA GLU A 151 10.73 -13.34 16.29
C GLU A 151 11.05 -11.86 16.56
N GLY A 152 12.18 -11.35 16.05
CA GLY A 152 12.56 -9.95 16.22
C GLY A 152 11.57 -8.97 15.58
N CYS A 153 11.04 -9.28 14.39
CA CYS A 153 10.00 -8.45 13.78
C CYS A 153 8.70 -8.53 14.59
N ALA A 154 8.30 -9.74 15.02
CA ALA A 154 7.10 -9.93 15.84
C ALA A 154 7.16 -9.17 17.17
N ASP A 155 8.30 -9.26 17.86
CA ASP A 155 8.54 -8.60 19.14
C ASP A 155 8.60 -7.08 18.97
N ASN A 156 9.23 -6.60 17.91
CA ASN A 156 9.26 -5.17 17.62
C ASN A 156 7.86 -4.62 17.34
N LEU A 157 7.04 -5.32 16.54
CA LEU A 157 5.66 -4.93 16.27
C LEU A 157 4.84 -4.90 17.57
N PHE A 158 4.92 -5.95 18.39
CA PHE A 158 4.20 -6.02 19.66
C PHE A 158 4.60 -4.90 20.64
N ALA A 159 5.91 -4.70 20.85
CA ALA A 159 6.45 -3.64 21.69
C ALA A 159 6.11 -2.25 21.14
N SER A 160 5.92 -2.11 19.83
CA SER A 160 5.50 -0.85 19.21
C SER A 160 4.02 -0.53 19.47
N LEU A 161 3.15 -1.55 19.53
CA LEU A 161 1.76 -1.37 19.98
C LEU A 161 1.68 -0.90 21.45
N GLU A 162 2.55 -1.42 22.31
CA GLU A 162 2.69 -0.96 23.71
C GLU A 162 3.18 0.49 23.77
N ARG A 163 4.25 0.80 23.04
CA ARG A 163 4.84 2.15 22.99
C ARG A 163 3.89 3.21 22.45
N LEU A 164 3.05 2.84 21.49
CA LEU A 164 2.01 3.71 20.95
C LEU A 164 0.77 3.78 21.85
N GLU A 165 0.73 3.06 22.98
CA GLU A 165 -0.41 3.01 23.88
C GLU A 165 -1.70 2.66 23.12
N ILE A 166 -1.63 1.65 22.25
CA ILE A 166 -2.82 1.17 21.52
C ILE A 166 -3.84 0.65 22.54
N ALA A 167 -5.09 1.03 22.35
CA ALA A 167 -6.19 0.65 23.23
C ALA A 167 -6.33 -0.87 23.27
N ARG A 168 -6.74 -1.36 24.43
CA ARG A 168 -7.00 -2.78 24.66
C ARG A 168 -8.47 -3.01 25.00
N ASN A 169 -9.02 -4.10 24.48
CA ASN A 169 -10.23 -4.71 25.00
C ASN A 169 -9.84 -5.96 25.79
N LYS A 170 -10.04 -5.92 27.11
CA LYS A 170 -9.40 -6.84 28.06
C LYS A 170 -7.87 -6.71 27.90
N GLU A 171 -7.17 -7.81 27.61
CA GLU A 171 -5.73 -7.84 27.41
C GLU A 171 -5.32 -7.75 25.92
N ARG A 172 -6.28 -7.61 25.01
CA ARG A 172 -6.03 -7.65 23.56
C ARG A 172 -5.94 -6.25 22.97
N PHE A 173 -4.83 -5.92 22.32
CA PHE A 173 -4.75 -4.70 21.50
C PHE A 173 -5.80 -4.72 20.39
N ILE A 174 -6.43 -3.58 20.15
CA ILE A 174 -7.46 -3.46 19.12
C ILE A 174 -6.80 -2.99 17.82
N ILE A 175 -6.84 -3.85 16.80
CA ILE A 175 -6.36 -3.57 15.44
C ILE A 175 -7.59 -3.54 14.54
N ASP A 176 -8.02 -2.35 14.10
CA ASP A 176 -9.21 -2.21 13.25
C ASP A 176 -8.99 -2.87 11.89
N ALA A 177 -7.79 -2.73 11.34
CA ALA A 177 -7.41 -3.34 10.07
C ALA A 177 -5.91 -3.66 9.99
N TRP A 178 -5.58 -4.75 9.28
CA TRP A 178 -4.22 -5.09 8.87
C TRP A 178 -4.16 -5.15 7.34
N TYR A 179 -3.56 -4.13 6.73
CA TYR A 179 -3.36 -4.02 5.30
C TYR A 179 -2.11 -4.78 4.90
N ILE A 180 -2.22 -5.62 3.86
CA ILE A 180 -1.09 -6.33 3.28
C ILE A 180 -0.91 -5.87 1.84
N THR A 181 0.28 -5.32 1.52
CA THR A 181 0.55 -4.78 0.21
C THR A 181 0.71 -5.87 -0.83
N HIS A 182 1.55 -6.87 -0.57
CA HIS A 182 1.78 -8.02 -1.45
C HIS A 182 2.39 -9.21 -0.69
N LEU A 183 2.77 -10.26 -1.41
CA LEU A 183 3.10 -11.57 -0.82
C LEU A 183 4.59 -11.79 -0.52
N ASP A 184 5.44 -10.78 -0.70
CA ASP A 184 6.87 -10.94 -0.45
C ASP A 184 7.16 -11.07 1.06
N GLY A 185 8.12 -11.92 1.37
CA GLY A 185 8.34 -12.40 2.73
C GLY A 185 8.75 -11.31 3.72
N ASP A 186 9.27 -10.19 3.23
CA ASP A 186 9.68 -9.00 3.97
C ASP A 186 8.54 -8.02 4.24
N HIS A 187 7.33 -8.35 3.78
CA HIS A 187 6.09 -7.63 4.04
C HIS A 187 5.14 -8.49 4.87
N ILE A 188 4.72 -9.63 4.29
CA ILE A 188 3.68 -10.50 4.87
C ILE A 188 4.24 -11.55 5.83
N GLY A 189 5.55 -11.83 5.78
CA GLY A 189 6.17 -12.91 6.56
C GLY A 189 5.90 -12.81 8.06
N ILE A 190 5.79 -11.58 8.57
CA ILE A 190 5.45 -11.25 9.94
C ILE A 190 4.22 -11.99 10.48
N LEU A 191 3.20 -12.25 9.65
CA LEU A 191 1.94 -12.85 10.12
C LEU A 191 2.18 -14.23 10.75
N LYS A 192 3.15 -15.00 10.24
CA LYS A 192 3.50 -16.33 10.78
C LYS A 192 4.08 -16.22 12.18
N SER A 193 5.21 -15.54 12.32
CA SER A 193 5.89 -15.32 13.61
C SER A 193 5.00 -14.58 14.62
N PHE A 194 4.27 -13.54 14.20
CA PHE A 194 3.43 -12.74 15.08
C PHE A 194 2.25 -13.54 15.62
N PHE A 195 1.46 -14.22 14.78
CA PHE A 195 0.31 -14.98 15.28
C PHE A 195 0.69 -16.28 16.00
N SER A 196 1.87 -16.84 15.72
CA SER A 196 2.44 -17.92 16.54
C SER A 196 2.68 -17.48 17.99
N LYS A 197 3.04 -16.20 18.22
CA LYS A 197 3.44 -15.69 19.53
C LYS A 197 2.38 -14.85 20.24
N TYR A 198 1.61 -14.05 19.50
CA TYR A 198 0.79 -12.95 20.02
C TYR A 198 -0.67 -12.97 19.55
N SER A 199 -1.16 -14.07 18.95
CA SER A 199 -2.56 -14.18 18.50
C SER A 199 -3.58 -13.91 19.60
N ASP A 200 -3.33 -14.41 20.82
CA ASP A 200 -4.20 -14.18 21.99
C ASP A 200 -4.10 -12.75 22.56
N ASN A 201 -3.14 -11.94 22.10
CA ASN A 201 -2.88 -10.59 22.62
C ASN A 201 -3.38 -9.48 21.69
N VAL A 202 -3.97 -9.82 20.55
CA VAL A 202 -4.54 -8.83 19.62
C VAL A 202 -5.93 -9.25 19.18
N ALA A 203 -6.80 -8.28 18.91
CA ALA A 203 -8.09 -8.46 18.27
C ALA A 203 -8.06 -7.72 16.94
N VAL A 204 -8.02 -8.47 15.84
CA VAL A 204 -8.02 -7.91 14.48
C VAL A 204 -9.45 -7.85 13.96
N GLY A 205 -9.91 -6.68 13.54
CA GLY A 205 -11.24 -6.49 12.96
C GLY A 205 -11.29 -6.92 11.48
N SER A 206 -10.25 -6.60 10.72
CA SER A 206 -10.16 -6.98 9.31
C SER A 206 -8.72 -7.14 8.81
N PHE A 207 -8.54 -8.00 7.83
CA PHE A 207 -7.37 -8.02 6.95
C PHE A 207 -7.77 -7.48 5.59
N VAL A 208 -6.98 -6.57 5.04
CA VAL A 208 -7.26 -5.93 3.75
C VAL A 208 -6.14 -6.27 2.78
N GLN A 209 -6.49 -6.91 1.68
CA GLN A 209 -5.52 -7.42 0.69
C GLN A 209 -6.10 -7.40 -0.73
N ASN A 210 -5.27 -7.61 -1.74
CA ASN A 210 -5.71 -7.95 -3.10
C ASN A 210 -4.76 -8.99 -3.70
N PHE A 211 -4.72 -10.17 -3.09
CA PHE A 211 -3.96 -11.31 -3.59
C PHE A 211 -4.70 -11.86 -4.81
N GLN A 212 -4.10 -11.71 -5.98
CA GLN A 212 -4.62 -12.21 -7.25
C GLN A 212 -4.49 -13.74 -7.34
N VAL A 213 -5.14 -14.46 -6.43
CA VAL A 213 -5.09 -15.92 -6.32
C VAL A 213 -5.70 -16.65 -7.53
N GLY A 214 -6.22 -15.95 -8.53
CA GLY A 214 -6.91 -16.53 -9.68
C GLY A 214 -6.13 -16.55 -10.99
N ASP A 215 -5.07 -15.75 -11.14
CA ASP A 215 -4.48 -15.52 -12.46
C ASP A 215 -3.31 -16.47 -12.80
N PRO A 216 -3.45 -17.32 -13.83
CA PRO A 216 -2.37 -18.20 -14.29
C PRO A 216 -1.16 -17.47 -14.89
N ALA A 217 -1.20 -16.15 -15.10
CA ALA A 217 -0.04 -15.37 -15.50
C ALA A 217 0.90 -15.02 -14.33
N ILE A 218 0.48 -15.14 -13.07
CA ILE A 218 1.28 -14.87 -11.85
C ILE A 218 2.11 -16.11 -11.45
N ASN A 219 2.34 -17.01 -12.40
CA ASN A 219 2.88 -18.35 -12.14
C ASN A 219 4.40 -18.38 -11.92
N GLU A 220 5.05 -17.23 -11.77
CA GLU A 220 6.51 -17.19 -11.64
C GLU A 220 6.98 -17.74 -10.29
N TYR A 221 6.13 -17.76 -9.23
CA TYR A 221 6.51 -18.28 -7.91
C TYR A 221 5.39 -18.92 -7.05
N ASN A 222 4.35 -19.51 -7.66
CA ASN A 222 3.23 -20.13 -6.92
C ASN A 222 2.48 -19.15 -5.99
N TYR A 223 2.43 -17.86 -6.35
CA TYR A 223 1.77 -16.77 -5.59
C TYR A 223 0.33 -17.10 -5.20
N LYS A 224 -0.40 -17.83 -6.05
CA LYS A 224 -1.73 -18.34 -5.72
C LYS A 224 -1.74 -19.15 -4.43
N GLN A 225 -0.90 -20.18 -4.34
CA GLN A 225 -0.85 -21.04 -3.17
C GLN A 225 -0.38 -20.27 -1.94
N VAL A 226 0.64 -19.42 -2.11
CA VAL A 226 1.15 -18.58 -1.01
C VAL A 226 0.04 -17.67 -0.47
N GLY A 227 -0.71 -17.00 -1.36
CA GLY A 227 -1.85 -16.18 -0.97
C GLY A 227 -2.94 -16.98 -0.26
N ASP A 228 -3.32 -18.14 -0.79
CA ASP A 228 -4.31 -19.03 -0.16
C ASP A 228 -3.85 -19.52 1.23
N ASP A 229 -2.57 -19.82 1.40
CA ASP A 229 -1.98 -20.25 2.68
C ASP A 229 -2.02 -19.11 3.71
N TYR A 230 -1.69 -17.88 3.31
CA TYR A 230 -1.79 -16.72 4.21
C TYR A 230 -3.24 -16.35 4.52
N ILE A 231 -4.17 -16.48 3.57
CA ILE A 231 -5.60 -16.31 3.86
C ILE A 231 -6.06 -17.34 4.90
N THR A 232 -5.66 -18.60 4.75
CA THR A 232 -5.97 -19.66 5.72
C THR A 232 -5.35 -19.36 7.09
N LEU A 233 -4.13 -18.82 7.14
CA LEU A 233 -3.51 -18.36 8.38
C LEU A 233 -4.32 -17.22 9.03
N MET A 234 -4.72 -16.21 8.28
CA MET A 234 -5.52 -15.08 8.78
C MET A 234 -6.88 -15.56 9.33
N GLU A 235 -7.60 -16.40 8.58
CA GLU A 235 -8.89 -16.98 8.98
C GLU A 235 -8.76 -17.87 10.23
N SER A 236 -7.66 -18.61 10.38
CA SER A 236 -7.45 -19.50 11.52
C SER A 236 -6.95 -18.79 12.78
N ALA A 237 -6.04 -17.82 12.63
CA ALA A 237 -5.49 -17.06 13.75
C ALA A 237 -6.49 -16.02 14.31
N CYS A 238 -7.37 -15.50 13.45
CA CYS A 238 -8.33 -14.46 13.80
C CYS A 238 -9.72 -14.80 13.19
N PRO A 239 -10.44 -15.78 13.73
CA PRO A 239 -11.70 -16.28 13.14
C PRO A 239 -12.84 -15.24 13.11
N ASP A 240 -12.78 -14.22 13.97
CA ASP A 240 -13.75 -13.13 14.00
C ASP A 240 -13.41 -12.00 13.01
N ALA A 241 -12.19 -12.00 12.42
CA ALA A 241 -11.75 -10.97 11.49
C ALA A 241 -12.35 -11.18 10.10
N LYS A 242 -12.70 -10.08 9.42
CA LYS A 242 -13.06 -10.12 8.01
C LYS A 242 -11.82 -10.16 7.13
N VAL A 243 -11.76 -11.03 6.13
CA VAL A 243 -10.75 -10.97 5.07
C VAL A 243 -11.36 -10.26 3.85
N ILE A 244 -10.84 -9.09 3.53
CA ILE A 244 -11.41 -8.16 2.57
C ILE A 244 -10.50 -8.10 1.34
N THR A 245 -11.10 -8.22 0.16
CA THR A 245 -10.44 -7.87 -1.09
C THR A 245 -10.68 -6.40 -1.36
N ALA A 246 -9.62 -5.59 -1.33
CA ALA A 246 -9.67 -4.16 -1.65
C ALA A 246 -9.64 -3.95 -3.17
N HIS A 247 -10.42 -3.02 -3.68
CA HIS A 247 -10.47 -2.65 -5.11
C HIS A 247 -10.16 -1.16 -5.28
N PRO A 248 -9.68 -0.71 -6.46
CA PRO A 248 -9.48 0.72 -6.71
C PRO A 248 -10.77 1.51 -6.46
N SER A 249 -10.63 2.73 -5.95
CA SER A 249 -11.73 3.60 -5.48
C SER A 249 -12.41 3.20 -4.17
N CYS A 250 -12.12 2.02 -3.58
CA CYS A 250 -12.59 1.71 -2.23
C CYS A 250 -12.06 2.75 -1.25
N VAL A 251 -12.96 3.28 -0.41
CA VAL A 251 -12.62 4.16 0.70
C VAL A 251 -13.04 3.50 2.00
N PHE A 252 -12.06 3.28 2.88
CA PHE A 252 -12.27 2.74 4.22
C PHE A 252 -12.11 3.87 5.23
N ASN A 253 -13.13 4.10 6.06
CA ASN A 253 -13.16 5.18 7.02
C ASN A 253 -12.97 4.62 8.44
N TYR A 254 -12.05 5.24 9.16
CA TYR A 254 -11.63 4.91 10.52
C TYR A 254 -11.63 6.17 11.40
N ALA A 255 -11.49 6.00 12.71
CA ALA A 255 -11.44 7.10 13.66
C ALA A 255 -10.33 8.12 13.31
N GLY A 256 -10.73 9.28 12.79
CA GLY A 256 -9.84 10.37 12.39
C GLY A 256 -9.01 10.12 11.12
N ALA A 257 -9.26 9.05 10.37
CA ALA A 257 -8.49 8.70 9.17
C ALA A 257 -9.38 8.06 8.09
N SER A 258 -9.03 8.26 6.82
CA SER A 258 -9.60 7.53 5.70
C SER A 258 -8.48 6.93 4.84
N ILE A 259 -8.66 5.71 4.35
CA ILE A 259 -7.77 5.06 3.41
C ILE A 259 -8.50 4.86 2.10
N ARG A 260 -8.00 5.50 1.03
CA ARG A 260 -8.48 5.33 -0.34
C ARG A 260 -7.52 4.43 -1.11
N ILE A 261 -8.04 3.34 -1.67
CA ILE A 261 -7.29 2.43 -2.53
C ILE A 261 -7.13 3.07 -3.91
N LEU A 262 -5.87 3.30 -4.30
CA LEU A 262 -5.55 3.93 -5.58
C LEU A 262 -5.19 2.90 -6.64
N TYR A 263 -4.47 1.85 -6.27
CA TYR A 263 -4.09 0.81 -7.21
C TYR A 263 -4.09 -0.57 -6.57
N THR A 264 -4.50 -1.52 -7.40
CA THR A 264 -4.37 -2.96 -7.22
C THR A 264 -3.88 -3.54 -8.54
N ALA A 265 -3.42 -4.79 -8.52
CA ALA A 265 -3.14 -5.55 -9.74
C ALA A 265 -4.32 -5.57 -10.73
N GLU A 266 -5.54 -5.23 -10.31
CA GLU A 266 -6.68 -5.16 -11.20
C GLU A 266 -6.56 -4.08 -12.28
N MET A 267 -5.87 -2.97 -11.97
CA MET A 267 -5.57 -1.91 -12.93
C MET A 267 -4.43 -2.30 -13.87
N TYR A 268 -3.54 -3.19 -13.44
CA TYR A 268 -2.41 -3.68 -14.23
C TYR A 268 -2.84 -4.26 -15.57
N TYR A 269 -3.89 -5.09 -15.57
CA TYR A 269 -4.38 -5.80 -16.75
C TYR A 269 -4.83 -4.89 -17.90
N SER A 270 -4.95 -3.57 -17.64
CA SER A 270 -5.28 -2.56 -18.64
C SER A 270 -4.17 -2.32 -19.65
N LEU A 271 -2.93 -2.53 -19.23
CA LEU A 271 -1.76 -2.00 -19.93
C LEU A 271 -0.74 -3.08 -20.33
N PHE A 272 -0.89 -4.30 -19.80
CA PHE A 272 0.09 -5.37 -19.96
C PHE A 272 -0.57 -6.76 -20.00
N SER A 273 0.11 -7.72 -20.65
CA SER A 273 -0.44 -9.06 -20.92
C SER A 273 -0.16 -10.10 -19.84
N ARG A 274 0.72 -9.83 -18.85
CA ARG A 274 1.07 -10.68 -17.70
C ARG A 274 1.73 -9.82 -16.62
N LEU A 275 1.46 -10.08 -15.34
CA LEU A 275 2.26 -9.51 -14.23
C LEU A 275 3.73 -9.94 -14.38
N MET A 276 4.64 -8.98 -14.23
CA MET A 276 6.07 -9.18 -14.50
C MET A 276 6.88 -9.43 -13.22
N ASP A 277 6.34 -9.05 -12.07
CA ASP A 277 6.98 -9.12 -10.76
C ASP A 277 5.88 -9.15 -9.67
N GLY A 278 6.10 -9.84 -8.55
CA GLY A 278 5.17 -9.85 -7.41
C GLY A 278 4.97 -8.47 -6.80
N ASN A 279 5.99 -7.62 -6.91
CA ASN A 279 5.96 -6.22 -6.51
C ASN A 279 4.90 -5.39 -7.25
N ASP A 280 4.61 -5.72 -8.51
CA ASP A 280 3.57 -5.06 -9.29
C ASP A 280 2.16 -5.35 -8.76
N ALA A 281 2.01 -6.35 -7.88
CA ALA A 281 0.75 -6.65 -7.20
C ALA A 281 0.55 -5.84 -5.91
N SER A 282 1.48 -4.95 -5.55
CA SER A 282 1.36 -4.09 -4.38
C SER A 282 0.03 -3.35 -4.34
N LEU A 283 -0.69 -3.48 -3.23
CA LEU A 283 -1.81 -2.61 -2.88
C LEU A 283 -1.27 -1.21 -2.58
N ILE A 284 -1.65 -0.23 -3.38
CA ILE A 284 -1.23 1.17 -3.24
C ILE A 284 -2.43 2.00 -2.81
N PHE A 285 -2.25 2.79 -1.77
CA PHE A 285 -3.34 3.54 -1.16
C PHE A 285 -2.88 4.86 -0.54
N MET A 286 -3.82 5.79 -0.46
CA MET A 286 -3.64 7.08 0.21
C MET A 286 -4.30 7.03 1.58
N LEU A 287 -3.52 7.26 2.63
CA LEU A 287 -4.01 7.63 3.95
C LEU A 287 -4.27 9.13 3.96
N GLU A 288 -5.48 9.55 4.35
CA GLU A 288 -5.82 10.95 4.62
C GLU A 288 -6.27 11.11 6.07
N THR A 289 -5.73 12.10 6.76
CA THR A 289 -6.09 12.47 8.14
C THR A 289 -5.81 13.94 8.36
N ASN A 290 -6.71 14.66 9.03
CA ASN A 290 -6.57 16.11 9.30
C ASN A 290 -6.24 16.97 8.06
N GLY A 291 -6.72 16.58 6.87
CA GLY A 291 -6.43 17.25 5.60
C GLY A 291 -5.00 17.04 5.08
N ARG A 292 -4.28 16.08 5.65
CA ARG A 292 -2.92 15.67 5.29
C ARG A 292 -2.91 14.26 4.74
N LYS A 293 -1.93 13.97 3.89
CA LYS A 293 -1.91 12.76 3.07
C LYS A 293 -0.59 12.02 3.16
N MET A 294 -0.66 10.69 3.29
CA MET A 294 0.47 9.78 3.12
C MET A 294 0.17 8.75 2.04
N LEU A 295 1.02 8.67 1.02
CA LEU A 295 0.93 7.68 -0.06
C LEU A 295 1.78 6.46 0.27
N PHE A 296 1.12 5.30 0.41
CA PHE A 296 1.76 3.99 0.55
C PHE A 296 1.86 3.31 -0.80
N MET A 297 3.07 2.96 -1.21
CA MET A 297 3.39 2.37 -2.51
C MET A 297 3.69 0.86 -2.43
N GLY A 298 3.91 0.30 -1.23
CA GLY A 298 4.52 -1.01 -1.05
C GLY A 298 5.82 -1.11 -1.83
N ASP A 299 5.94 -2.18 -2.61
CA ASP A 299 7.05 -2.38 -3.53
C ASP A 299 6.69 -2.04 -4.99
N GLY A 300 5.59 -1.30 -5.16
CA GLY A 300 5.08 -0.85 -6.45
C GLY A 300 6.15 -0.18 -7.31
N GLY A 301 6.52 -0.86 -8.39
CA GLY A 301 7.54 -0.40 -9.33
C GLY A 301 7.00 0.43 -10.49
N GLU A 302 7.77 0.48 -11.57
CA GLU A 302 7.49 1.24 -12.79
C GLU A 302 6.10 0.95 -13.38
N VAL A 303 5.63 -0.28 -13.28
CA VAL A 303 4.34 -0.65 -13.85
C VAL A 303 3.18 -0.07 -13.05
N SER A 304 3.19 -0.28 -11.73
CA SER A 304 2.17 0.32 -10.85
C SER A 304 2.16 1.85 -10.97
N ALA A 305 3.35 2.46 -11.04
CA ALA A 305 3.52 3.89 -11.28
C ALA A 305 2.91 4.34 -12.62
N ARG A 306 3.08 3.56 -13.69
CA ARG A 306 2.45 3.84 -14.98
C ARG A 306 0.93 3.80 -14.90
N CYS A 307 0.37 2.83 -14.18
CA CYS A 307 -1.07 2.70 -13.99
C CYS A 307 -1.61 3.91 -13.21
N LEU A 308 -0.96 4.27 -12.10
CA LEU A 308 -1.32 5.45 -11.30
C LEU A 308 -1.25 6.74 -12.12
N TYR A 309 -0.16 6.96 -12.87
CA TYR A 309 -0.01 8.15 -13.71
C TYR A 309 -1.07 8.23 -14.82
N SER A 310 -1.48 7.08 -15.36
CA SER A 310 -2.52 7.01 -16.39
C SER A 310 -3.91 7.21 -15.83
N ALA A 311 -4.15 6.80 -14.58
CA ALA A 311 -5.46 6.88 -13.93
C ALA A 311 -5.69 8.20 -13.19
N TYR A 312 -4.65 8.85 -12.68
CA TYR A 312 -4.81 9.97 -11.74
C TYR A 312 -4.07 11.23 -12.15
N GLY A 313 -4.70 12.38 -11.89
CA GLY A 313 -4.08 13.69 -11.99
C GLY A 313 -3.12 13.98 -10.82
N LYS A 314 -2.40 15.11 -10.92
CA LYS A 314 -1.47 15.55 -9.88
C LYS A 314 -2.17 15.80 -8.55
N ASP A 315 -3.35 16.40 -8.57
CA ASP A 315 -4.09 16.75 -7.36
C ASP A 315 -4.53 15.53 -6.54
N THR A 316 -4.81 14.42 -7.22
CA THR A 316 -5.19 13.14 -6.59
C THR A 316 -3.98 12.46 -5.93
N LEU A 317 -2.81 12.48 -6.58
CA LEU A 317 -1.60 11.82 -6.07
C LEU A 317 -0.79 12.67 -5.09
N LYS A 318 -1.01 13.99 -5.04
CA LYS A 318 -0.29 14.89 -4.12
C LYS A 318 -0.42 14.43 -2.67
N CYS A 319 0.70 14.34 -1.97
CA CYS A 319 0.77 13.94 -0.56
C CYS A 319 1.80 14.75 0.22
N ASP A 320 1.71 14.73 1.55
CA ASP A 320 2.72 15.32 2.44
C ASP A 320 3.86 14.30 2.70
N VAL A 321 3.53 13.00 2.79
CA VAL A 321 4.49 11.91 3.00
C VAL A 321 4.34 10.86 1.91
N LEU A 322 5.46 10.42 1.32
CA LEU A 322 5.49 9.29 0.38
C LEU A 322 6.32 8.16 0.97
N GLN A 323 5.75 6.97 1.11
CA GLN A 323 6.56 5.78 1.36
C GLN A 323 7.38 5.45 0.10
N VAL A 324 8.70 5.41 0.27
CA VAL A 324 9.64 5.14 -0.83
C VAL A 324 9.39 3.72 -1.34
N PRO A 325 8.98 3.54 -2.61
CA PRO A 325 8.68 2.22 -3.14
C PRO A 325 9.87 1.27 -3.07
N HIS A 326 9.58 -0.01 -2.82
CA HIS A 326 10.54 -1.12 -2.97
C HIS A 326 11.83 -0.93 -2.18
N HIS A 327 11.71 -0.42 -0.95
CA HIS A 327 12.86 -0.11 -0.09
C HIS A 327 13.91 0.80 -0.76
N GLY A 328 13.47 1.62 -1.72
CA GLY A 328 14.34 2.45 -2.58
C GLY A 328 15.25 1.66 -3.53
N LEU A 329 15.08 0.34 -3.66
CA LEU A 329 15.76 -0.47 -4.66
C LEU A 329 15.23 -0.09 -6.05
N THR A 330 16.14 0.21 -6.96
CA THR A 330 15.76 0.57 -8.33
C THR A 330 15.41 -0.61 -9.22
N THR A 331 15.42 -1.88 -8.77
CA THR A 331 15.06 -3.03 -9.64
C THR A 331 14.81 -4.33 -8.86
N GLY A 332 13.64 -4.93 -9.05
CA GLY A 332 13.46 -6.38 -9.02
C GLY A 332 14.29 -7.07 -10.12
N HIS A 333 14.62 -8.34 -9.91
CA HIS A 333 15.70 -9.09 -10.57
C HIS A 333 15.65 -9.21 -12.12
N MET A 334 14.65 -8.67 -12.82
CA MET A 334 14.54 -8.72 -14.28
C MET A 334 14.75 -7.38 -15.01
N VAL A 335 14.95 -6.27 -14.29
CA VAL A 335 15.11 -4.93 -14.89
C VAL A 335 16.58 -4.51 -15.08
N PHE A 336 17.53 -5.32 -14.60
CA PHE A 336 19.00 -5.07 -14.67
C PHE A 336 19.61 -4.96 -16.09
N LYS A 337 18.80 -5.01 -17.15
CA LYS A 337 19.27 -4.75 -18.53
C LYS A 337 18.81 -3.43 -19.11
N ARG A 338 18.04 -2.61 -18.38
CA ARG A 338 17.39 -1.44 -18.95
C ARG A 338 17.91 -0.14 -18.32
N PRO A 339 18.34 0.86 -19.12
CA PRO A 339 18.87 2.11 -18.62
C PRO A 339 17.80 2.90 -17.83
N MET A 340 18.23 3.72 -16.86
CA MET A 340 17.39 4.61 -16.03
C MET A 340 16.40 5.50 -16.80
N SER A 341 16.64 5.76 -18.09
CA SER A 341 15.69 6.38 -19.00
C SER A 341 14.37 5.61 -19.16
N GLU A 342 14.29 4.38 -18.65
CA GLU A 342 13.10 3.52 -18.66
C GLU A 342 12.30 3.51 -17.33
N HIS A 343 12.74 4.24 -16.28
CA HIS A 343 11.96 4.47 -15.04
C HIS A 343 11.16 5.78 -15.10
N ALA A 344 10.51 6.03 -16.23
CA ALA A 344 9.88 7.30 -16.51
C ALA A 344 8.70 7.55 -15.56
N TYR A 345 7.89 6.53 -15.29
CA TYR A 345 6.66 6.68 -14.53
C TYR A 345 6.88 6.75 -13.02
N LEU A 346 7.84 6.01 -12.45
CA LEU A 346 8.20 6.20 -11.04
C LEU A 346 8.63 7.65 -10.76
N ASN A 347 9.44 8.24 -11.64
CA ASN A 347 9.81 9.66 -11.55
C ASN A 347 8.60 10.60 -11.63
N ARG A 348 7.61 10.28 -12.48
CA ARG A 348 6.35 11.04 -12.55
C ARG A 348 5.52 10.91 -11.27
N ILE A 349 5.56 9.77 -10.58
CA ILE A 349 4.88 9.63 -9.29
C ILE A 349 5.51 10.54 -8.26
N TYR A 350 6.85 10.62 -8.16
CA TYR A 350 7.49 11.58 -7.28
C TYR A 350 7.12 13.04 -7.64
N GLU A 351 7.05 13.37 -8.92
CA GLU A 351 6.64 14.70 -9.40
C GLU A 351 5.17 15.04 -9.05
N TYR A 352 4.25 14.08 -9.22
CA TYR A 352 2.83 14.28 -8.96
C TYR A 352 2.54 14.28 -7.46
N ALA A 353 3.13 13.33 -6.73
CA ALA A 353 3.06 13.24 -5.28
C ALA A 353 3.63 14.49 -4.61
N SER A 354 4.75 15.00 -5.13
CA SER A 354 5.43 16.20 -4.63
C SER A 354 5.53 16.24 -3.10
N PRO A 355 6.03 15.18 -2.44
CA PRO A 355 5.95 15.04 -1.00
C PRO A 355 6.91 15.99 -0.27
N ASP A 356 6.50 16.42 0.93
CA ASP A 356 7.36 17.13 1.89
C ASP A 356 8.29 16.16 2.66
N PHE A 357 7.95 14.87 2.69
CA PHE A 357 8.74 13.83 3.36
C PHE A 357 8.70 12.51 2.58
N ALA A 358 9.83 11.78 2.59
CA ALA A 358 9.91 10.43 2.03
C ALA A 358 10.19 9.43 3.16
N ALA A 359 9.29 8.48 3.38
CA ALA A 359 9.45 7.42 4.38
C ALA A 359 10.21 6.23 3.77
N MET A 360 11.49 6.11 4.12
CA MET A 360 12.39 5.06 3.62
C MET A 360 12.57 3.99 4.70
N PRO A 361 12.23 2.71 4.44
CA PRO A 361 12.46 1.67 5.43
C PRO A 361 13.96 1.48 5.65
N MET A 362 14.38 1.41 6.91
CA MET A 362 15.77 1.23 7.31
C MET A 362 15.88 0.08 8.32
N GLY A 363 16.93 -0.75 8.19
CA GLY A 363 17.28 -1.80 9.15
C GLY A 363 18.63 -1.54 9.79
N GLU A 364 18.88 -2.11 10.97
CA GLU A 364 20.06 -1.86 11.82
C GLU A 364 21.43 -2.00 11.14
N THR A 365 21.47 -2.75 10.04
CA THR A 365 22.70 -3.15 9.36
C THR A 365 22.79 -2.61 7.94
N PHE A 366 21.71 -2.00 7.42
CA PHE A 366 21.72 -1.38 6.10
C PHE A 366 22.52 -0.07 6.16
N ASN A 367 23.80 -0.17 5.82
CA ASN A 367 24.68 0.97 5.62
C ASN A 367 24.79 1.21 4.11
N PRO A 368 24.05 2.19 3.55
CA PRO A 368 24.08 2.46 2.12
C PRO A 368 25.49 2.82 1.64
N TYR A 369 26.35 3.34 2.52
CA TYR A 369 27.74 3.67 2.17
C TYR A 369 28.62 2.44 1.93
N ARG A 370 28.38 1.31 2.61
CA ARG A 370 29.21 0.10 2.49
C ARG A 370 28.81 -0.74 1.26
N ASP A 371 27.52 -0.84 0.98
CA ASP A 371 27.01 -1.63 -0.16
C ASP A 371 27.00 -0.85 -1.49
N CYS A 372 27.05 0.48 -1.48
CA CYS A 372 27.21 1.28 -2.70
C CYS A 372 28.62 1.19 -3.32
N TYR A 373 29.64 0.82 -2.54
CA TYR A 373 31.04 0.87 -2.98
C TYR A 373 31.79 -0.47 -2.88
N GLY A 374 31.14 -1.55 -2.41
CA GLY A 374 31.73 -2.89 -2.31
C GLY A 374 31.58 -3.73 -3.59
N ASN A 375 32.57 -3.69 -4.47
CA ASN A 375 32.92 -4.69 -5.50
C ASN A 375 31.90 -5.18 -6.55
N ASN A 376 30.70 -4.65 -6.64
CA ASN A 376 29.91 -4.61 -7.89
C ASN A 376 28.84 -3.53 -7.73
N GLN A 377 28.77 -2.59 -8.67
CA GLN A 377 27.98 -1.36 -8.60
C GLN A 377 26.49 -1.58 -8.26
N ARG A 378 26.14 -1.63 -6.97
CA ARG A 378 24.78 -1.40 -6.48
C ARG A 378 24.69 0.06 -6.06
N LYS A 379 24.65 0.95 -7.05
CA LYS A 379 24.36 2.37 -6.82
C LYS A 379 22.87 2.49 -6.49
N PHE A 380 22.52 2.87 -5.26
CA PHE A 380 21.23 3.49 -5.03
C PHE A 380 21.26 4.85 -5.72
N VAL A 381 20.52 4.97 -6.83
CA VAL A 381 20.55 6.17 -7.66
C VAL A 381 19.61 7.22 -7.08
N LEU A 382 20.13 8.05 -6.18
CA LEU A 382 19.71 9.46 -6.09
C LEU A 382 20.66 10.37 -6.89
N GLU A 383 21.62 9.82 -7.62
CA GLU A 383 22.66 10.57 -8.33
C GLU A 383 22.28 11.07 -9.72
N ASN A 384 21.19 10.58 -10.35
CA ASN A 384 20.83 10.98 -11.72
C ASN A 384 19.32 11.14 -11.90
N TYR A 385 18.69 12.00 -11.08
CA TYR A 385 17.52 12.75 -11.54
C TYR A 385 17.90 13.54 -12.81
N PRO A 386 16.98 13.77 -13.76
CA PRO A 386 17.29 14.46 -15.01
C PRO A 386 17.79 15.87 -14.72
N GLN A 387 19.13 16.06 -14.73
CA GLN A 387 20.00 17.26 -14.73
C GLN A 387 19.54 18.60 -14.12
N ASP A 388 18.41 18.66 -13.42
CA ASP A 388 17.85 19.81 -12.74
C ASP A 388 17.37 19.39 -11.34
N GLY A 389 18.33 18.93 -10.53
CA GLY A 389 18.33 19.18 -9.09
C GLY A 389 18.05 18.00 -8.16
N TYR A 390 19.11 17.35 -7.65
CA TYR A 390 19.29 16.98 -6.24
C TYR A 390 20.80 16.85 -5.99
N PHE A 391 21.34 17.57 -5.00
CA PHE A 391 22.72 17.41 -4.51
C PHE A 391 22.66 16.96 -3.05
N ILE A 392 23.45 15.94 -2.68
CA ILE A 392 23.79 15.67 -1.29
C ILE A 392 24.70 16.82 -0.84
N ASP A 393 24.19 17.72 0.00
CA ASP A 393 24.98 18.83 0.53
C ASP A 393 25.97 18.31 1.58
N LYS A 394 27.22 18.07 1.16
CA LYS A 394 28.33 17.67 2.02
C LYS A 394 28.67 18.70 3.11
N SER A 395 28.20 19.95 3.01
CA SER A 395 28.50 20.99 4.00
C SER A 395 27.69 20.88 5.30
N ARG A 396 26.67 20.01 5.33
CA ARG A 396 25.83 19.75 6.51
C ARG A 396 25.97 18.34 7.08
N VAL A 397 26.96 17.60 6.62
CA VAL A 397 27.30 16.27 7.15
C VAL A 397 28.38 16.46 8.22
N ASP A 398 27.97 16.56 9.49
CA ASP A 398 28.93 16.48 10.59
C ASP A 398 29.30 15.00 10.79
N MET A 399 30.51 14.63 10.36
CA MET A 399 31.02 13.25 10.45
C MET A 399 31.64 13.02 11.83
N GLY A 400 30.81 13.00 12.87
CA GLY A 400 31.09 12.37 14.16
C GLY A 400 30.59 10.93 14.14
N TYR A 401 31.23 10.03 14.87
CA TYR A 401 30.96 8.58 14.87
C TYR A 401 29.61 8.16 15.50
N ASP A 402 28.71 9.12 15.76
CA ASP A 402 27.41 8.93 16.41
C ASP A 402 26.31 9.56 15.54
N GLY A 403 25.36 8.73 15.04
CA GLY A 403 24.09 9.16 14.40
C GLY A 403 24.16 10.21 13.27
N ILE A 404 24.17 9.79 12.00
CA ILE A 404 24.19 10.72 10.85
C ILE A 404 22.77 10.96 10.31
N ASN A 405 22.18 12.14 10.53
CA ASN A 405 20.97 12.57 9.80
C ASN A 405 21.34 13.15 8.42
N VAL A 406 20.70 12.71 7.32
CA VAL A 406 20.86 13.36 6.00
C VAL A 406 19.57 14.03 5.56
N ILE A 407 19.56 15.36 5.57
CA ILE A 407 18.47 16.15 5.01
C ILE A 407 18.89 16.55 3.60
N CYS A 408 18.27 15.97 2.58
CA CYS A 408 18.39 16.42 1.21
C CYS A 408 17.38 17.56 0.98
N SER A 409 17.78 18.69 0.41
CA SER A 409 16.85 19.75 0.03
C SER A 409 16.80 19.84 -1.49
N PRO A 410 15.62 19.71 -2.14
CA PRO A 410 15.46 20.13 -3.53
C PRO A 410 15.80 21.61 -3.69
N LYS A 411 16.24 21.96 -4.91
CA LYS A 411 16.51 23.35 -5.32
C LYS A 411 15.24 24.22 -5.32
N ASP A 412 14.06 23.60 -5.39
CA ASP A 412 12.76 24.27 -5.54
C ASP A 412 11.89 24.26 -4.26
N GLY A 413 12.49 24.13 -3.09
CA GLY A 413 11.83 24.47 -1.81
C GLY A 413 11.01 23.37 -1.12
N GLY A 414 10.93 22.17 -1.68
CA GLY A 414 10.55 20.98 -0.90
C GLY A 414 11.62 20.64 0.15
N LYS A 415 11.25 19.94 1.21
CA LYS A 415 12.22 19.29 2.11
C LYS A 415 12.24 17.81 1.74
N VAL A 416 13.40 17.18 1.65
CA VAL A 416 13.51 15.71 1.53
C VAL A 416 14.28 15.24 2.75
N LEU A 417 13.57 14.79 3.78
CA LEU A 417 14.22 14.10 4.90
C LEU A 417 14.50 12.66 4.49
N THR A 418 15.78 12.33 4.32
CA THR A 418 16.26 10.95 4.20
C THR A 418 16.90 10.58 5.54
N THR A 419 16.11 10.01 6.42
CA THR A 419 16.61 9.65 7.75
C THR A 419 17.51 8.44 7.65
N TYR A 420 18.82 8.67 7.72
CA TYR A 420 19.76 7.65 8.16
C TYR A 420 19.83 7.77 9.66
N MET A 421 19.64 6.68 10.38
CA MET A 421 20.12 6.61 11.75
C MET A 421 20.67 5.20 11.92
N MET A 422 21.84 5.09 12.54
CA MET A 422 22.33 3.85 13.13
C MET A 422 22.34 4.08 14.64
N SER A 423 21.60 3.28 15.42
CA SER A 423 21.71 3.35 16.88
C SER A 423 23.03 2.69 17.26
N SER A 424 23.79 3.33 18.15
CA SER A 424 25.03 2.75 18.71
C SER A 424 24.77 1.43 19.43
N ASP A 425 23.51 1.20 19.84
CA ASP A 425 23.11 0.17 20.78
C ASP A 425 22.42 -1.03 20.11
N ARG A 426 22.26 -1.03 18.77
CA ARG A 426 21.50 -2.06 18.02
C ARG A 426 20.06 -2.22 18.53
N GLU A 427 19.44 -1.10 18.89
CA GLU A 427 18.01 -1.02 19.16
C GLU A 427 17.26 -0.65 17.86
N PRO A 428 16.09 -1.25 17.59
CA PRO A 428 15.28 -0.93 16.43
C PRO A 428 14.86 0.55 16.48
N MET A 429 15.32 1.33 15.51
CA MET A 429 14.87 2.72 15.39
C MET A 429 13.58 2.82 14.61
N ALA A 430 12.78 3.81 14.99
CA ALA A 430 11.50 4.05 14.39
C ALA A 430 11.33 5.54 14.10
N THR A 431 10.60 5.81 13.02
CA THR A 431 10.24 7.17 12.61
C THR A 431 8.75 7.36 12.84
N VAL A 432 8.38 8.42 13.56
CA VAL A 432 6.98 8.76 13.80
C VAL A 432 6.61 10.00 13.00
N PHE A 433 5.59 9.89 12.16
CA PHE A 433 4.93 10.99 11.48
C PHE A 433 3.64 11.32 12.25
N SER A 434 3.52 12.55 12.76
CA SER A 434 2.30 13.02 13.41
C SER A 434 1.59 14.01 12.49
N PHE A 435 0.33 13.74 12.17
CA PHE A 435 -0.45 14.46 11.17
C PHE A 435 -1.36 15.50 11.83
N GLY A 436 -0.79 16.67 12.10
CA GLY A 436 -1.50 17.82 12.66
C GLY A 436 -2.20 18.66 11.60
N LYS A 437 -3.15 19.51 12.03
CA LYS A 437 -3.84 20.45 11.14
C LYS A 437 -2.87 21.42 10.45
N ASP A 438 -1.86 21.87 11.19
CA ASP A 438 -0.90 22.88 10.71
C ASP A 438 0.26 22.27 9.89
N GLY A 439 0.40 20.95 9.84
CA GLY A 439 1.44 20.27 9.09
C GLY A 439 1.75 18.86 9.60
N VAL A 440 2.60 18.15 8.86
CA VAL A 440 3.19 16.89 9.32
C VAL A 440 4.46 17.19 10.12
N SER A 441 4.57 16.62 11.32
CA SER A 441 5.80 16.64 12.11
C SER A 441 6.44 15.26 12.10
N VAL A 442 7.78 15.23 12.10
CA VAL A 442 8.56 13.99 12.10
C VAL A 442 9.39 13.94 13.37
N GLN A 443 9.27 12.82 14.08
CA GLN A 443 10.07 12.52 15.26
C GLN A 443 10.93 11.29 14.98
N PHE A 444 12.19 11.42 15.34
CA PHE A 444 13.22 10.40 15.23
C PHE A 444 13.53 9.89 16.62
N ASN A 445 13.59 8.58 16.80
CA ASN A 445 13.87 8.01 18.10
C ASN A 445 15.35 7.61 18.21
N ASP A 446 16.12 8.38 18.97
CA ASP A 446 17.47 8.02 19.42
C ASP A 446 17.45 7.19 20.73
N THR A 447 16.32 7.09 21.45
CA THR A 447 16.11 6.19 22.60
C THR A 447 14.70 6.34 23.18
N LEU A 448 14.10 5.20 23.58
CA LEU A 448 12.78 4.97 24.21
C LEU A 448 12.27 5.94 25.32
N SER A 449 13.03 6.94 25.77
CA SER A 449 12.70 7.75 26.96
C SER A 449 12.07 9.12 26.69
N SER A 450 12.11 9.64 25.46
CA SER A 450 11.65 11.00 25.14
C SER A 450 10.19 11.11 24.66
N PHE A 451 9.45 10.00 24.57
CA PHE A 451 8.06 10.00 24.06
C PHE A 451 7.00 10.39 25.11
N LEU A 452 7.38 10.44 26.40
CA LEU A 452 6.49 10.72 27.54
C LEU A 452 6.58 12.18 28.05
N SER A 453 7.40 13.02 27.43
CA SER A 453 7.55 14.45 27.75
C SER A 453 7.15 15.33 26.58
#